data_AF-A0A2D8M9A1-F1
#
_entry.id   AF-A0A2D8M9A1-F1
#
_cell.length_a   1.000
_cell.length_b   1.000
_cell.length_c   1.000
_cell.angle_alpha   90.00
_cell.angle_beta   90.00
_cell.angle_gamma   90.00
#
_symmetry.space_group_name_H-M   'P 1'
#
loop_
_entity.id
_entity.type
_entity.pdbx_description
1 polymer ?
#
loop_
_entity_poly.entity_id
_entity_poly.type
_entity_poly.pdbx_seq_one_letter_code
_entity_poly.pdbx_strand_id
1 'polypeptide(L)'
;MVGFQGRLSRELTLYVRQLAWLHATPKPPEGSKRAAAKDQPSAISRIERMRRDKIVPQMPPLPAPHIIDWLVEIGLSEAAGMSSGPISWQSIDAWCRRTGRDPAPWEARLLRSLSVAYVAEGRQAESENCPAPWRAAITQRERDAELARLRLVLG
;
A
#
# COMPACT_ATOMS: atom_id res chain seq x y z
N MET A 1 -8.40 18.37 -21.31
CA MET A 1 -8.93 17.78 -20.05
C MET A 1 -8.01 16.70 -19.42
N VAL A 2 -6.71 16.66 -19.75
CA VAL A 2 -5.80 15.55 -19.35
C VAL A 2 -5.12 15.78 -17.99
N GLY A 3 -5.06 17.02 -17.49
CA GLY A 3 -4.30 17.36 -16.28
C GLY A 3 -4.89 16.87 -14.96
N PHE A 4 -6.22 16.93 -14.80
CA PHE A 4 -6.88 16.56 -13.55
C PHE A 4 -6.89 15.04 -13.32
N GLN A 5 -7.41 14.27 -14.29
CA GLN A 5 -7.43 12.80 -14.22
C GLN A 5 -6.01 12.21 -14.06
N GLY A 6 -5.03 12.77 -14.77
CA GLY A 6 -3.63 12.35 -14.64
C GLY A 6 -3.04 12.62 -13.26
N ARG A 7 -3.36 13.76 -12.63
CA ARG A 7 -2.92 14.06 -11.26
C ARG A 7 -3.59 13.13 -10.26
N LEU A 8 -4.91 13.00 -10.32
CA LEU A 8 -5.69 12.14 -9.45
C LEU A 8 -5.21 10.68 -9.49
N SER A 9 -4.99 10.17 -10.71
CA SER A 9 -4.45 8.81 -10.92
C SER A 9 -3.10 8.62 -10.25
N ARG A 10 -2.17 9.57 -10.34
CA ARG A 10 -0.86 9.48 -9.67
C ARG A 10 -0.97 9.49 -8.15
N GLU A 11 -1.81 10.36 -7.60
CA GLU A 11 -2.02 10.48 -6.15
C GLU A 11 -2.64 9.20 -5.57
N LEU A 12 -3.69 8.68 -6.21
CA LEU A 12 -4.32 7.43 -5.80
C LEU A 12 -3.39 6.22 -6.01
N THR A 13 -2.59 6.22 -7.08
CA THR A 13 -1.57 5.18 -7.30
C THR A 13 -0.56 5.18 -6.15
N LEU A 14 -0.09 6.34 -5.71
CA LEU A 14 0.82 6.45 -4.57
C LEU A 14 0.17 5.93 -3.29
N TYR A 15 -1.11 6.25 -3.07
CA TYR A 15 -1.90 5.76 -1.94
C TYR A 15 -1.97 4.22 -1.92
N VAL A 16 -2.38 3.58 -3.01
CA VAL A 16 -2.51 2.11 -3.05
C VAL A 16 -1.17 1.39 -2.98
N ARG A 17 -0.09 2.00 -3.49
CA ARG A 17 1.27 1.48 -3.32
C ARG A 17 1.72 1.52 -1.86
N GLN A 18 1.47 2.63 -1.17
CA GLN A 18 1.73 2.71 0.27
C GLN A 18 0.91 1.67 1.05
N LEU A 19 -0.38 1.51 0.69
CA LEU A 19 -1.25 0.51 1.31
C LEU A 19 -0.73 -0.92 1.09
N ALA A 20 -0.31 -1.25 -0.14
CA ALA A 20 0.28 -2.55 -0.47
C ALA A 20 1.58 -2.80 0.31
N TRP A 21 2.44 -1.79 0.43
CA TRP A 21 3.68 -1.89 1.21
C TRP A 21 3.40 -2.20 2.69
N LEU A 22 2.37 -1.56 3.26
CA LEU A 22 1.91 -1.80 4.63
C LEU A 22 1.32 -3.21 4.81
N HIS A 23 0.57 -3.72 3.83
CA HIS A 23 -0.04 -5.04 3.86
C HIS A 23 0.95 -6.18 3.60
N ALA A 24 2.09 -5.91 2.96
CA ALA A 24 3.10 -6.92 2.67
C ALA A 24 3.76 -7.48 3.94
N THR A 25 4.12 -8.77 3.87
CA THR A 25 4.86 -9.55 4.87
C THR A 25 6.34 -9.60 4.47
N PRO A 26 7.22 -8.81 5.13
CA PRO A 26 8.64 -8.77 4.82
C PRO A 26 9.32 -10.14 5.01
N LYS A 27 10.08 -10.56 4.00
CA LYS A 27 10.92 -11.76 3.97
C LYS A 27 12.38 -11.33 4.12
N PRO A 28 13.20 -12.08 4.88
CA PRO A 28 14.63 -11.81 4.96
C PRO A 28 15.29 -12.02 3.60
N PRO A 29 16.41 -11.32 3.33
CA PRO A 29 17.14 -11.46 2.07
C PRO A 29 17.62 -12.89 1.90
N GLU A 30 17.52 -13.38 0.67
CA GLU A 30 18.00 -14.71 0.27
C GLU A 30 19.48 -14.87 0.63
N GLY A 31 19.85 -16.05 1.13
CA GLY A 31 21.22 -16.34 1.57
C GLY A 31 21.62 -15.78 2.93
N SER A 32 20.75 -15.01 3.61
CA SER A 32 21.03 -14.58 4.99
C SER A 32 20.87 -15.72 6.01
N LYS A 33 21.62 -15.66 7.12
CA LYS A 33 21.45 -16.59 8.25
C LYS A 33 20.00 -16.64 8.74
N ARG A 34 19.30 -15.49 8.69
CA ARG A 34 17.89 -15.39 9.05
C ARG A 34 17.02 -16.18 8.08
N ALA A 35 17.22 -16.05 6.76
CA ALA A 35 16.47 -16.83 5.77
C ALA A 35 16.65 -18.35 5.92
N ALA A 36 17.82 -18.82 6.39
CA ALA A 36 18.12 -20.23 6.62
C ALA A 36 17.63 -20.80 7.97
N ALA A 37 17.16 -19.95 8.88
CA ALA A 37 16.72 -20.38 10.21
C ALA A 37 15.36 -21.09 10.14
N LYS A 38 15.28 -22.31 10.70
CA LYS A 38 14.06 -23.14 10.71
C LYS A 38 13.00 -22.66 11.72
N ASP A 39 13.42 -21.98 12.78
CA ASP A 39 12.55 -21.50 13.87
C ASP A 39 12.14 -20.03 13.70
N GLN A 40 11.89 -19.59 12.47
CA GLN A 40 11.43 -18.21 12.25
C GLN A 40 10.01 -18.03 12.78
N PRO A 41 9.73 -16.97 13.55
CA PRO A 41 8.37 -16.63 13.95
C PRO A 41 7.51 -16.35 12.71
N SER A 42 6.19 -16.55 12.84
CA SER A 42 5.25 -16.29 11.75
C SER A 42 5.44 -14.89 11.17
N ALA A 43 5.66 -14.80 9.86
CA ALA A 43 5.80 -13.52 9.18
C ALA A 43 4.51 -12.69 9.35
N ILE A 44 4.63 -11.52 9.98
CA ILE A 44 3.53 -10.55 10.13
C ILE A 44 3.70 -9.41 9.14
N SER A 45 2.60 -8.80 8.71
CA SER A 45 2.64 -7.65 7.82
C SER A 45 3.24 -6.42 8.50
N ARG A 46 3.71 -5.44 7.72
CA ARG A 46 4.25 -4.18 8.28
C ARG A 46 3.20 -3.46 9.13
N ILE A 47 1.94 -3.43 8.69
CA ILE A 47 0.84 -2.81 9.44
C ILE A 47 0.56 -3.53 10.76
N GLU A 48 0.64 -4.87 10.79
CA GLU A 48 0.44 -5.62 12.03
C GLU A 48 1.59 -5.39 13.02
N ARG A 49 2.83 -5.32 12.53
CA ARG A 49 3.99 -4.95 13.35
C ARG A 49 3.80 -3.55 13.96
N MET A 50 3.47 -2.56 13.13
CA MET A 50 3.19 -1.19 13.60
C MET A 50 2.05 -1.15 14.62
N ARG A 51 0.99 -1.93 14.41
CA ARG A 51 -0.13 -2.04 15.37
C ARG A 51 0.34 -2.56 16.73
N ARG A 52 1.19 -3.60 16.76
CA ARG A 52 1.78 -4.14 18.00
C ARG A 52 2.65 -3.10 18.72
N ASP A 53 3.36 -2.30 17.96
CA ASP A 53 4.20 -1.20 18.46
C ASP A 53 3.40 0.07 18.79
N LYS A 54 2.07 0.05 18.61
CA LYS A 54 1.15 1.19 18.78
C LYS A 54 1.51 2.40 17.89
N ILE A 55 2.13 2.13 16.74
CA ILE A 55 2.48 3.13 15.73
C ILE A 55 1.32 3.22 14.74
N VAL A 56 0.77 4.43 14.57
CA VAL A 56 -0.23 4.71 13.53
C VAL A 56 0.51 5.00 12.22
N PRO A 57 0.30 4.20 11.15
CA PRO A 57 0.96 4.44 9.88
C PRO A 57 0.47 5.74 9.25
N GLN A 58 1.42 6.56 8.78
CA GLN A 58 1.10 7.74 7.99
C GLN A 58 0.73 7.31 6.56
N MET A 59 -0.30 7.94 6.00
CA MET A 59 -0.80 7.66 4.65
C MET A 59 -0.70 8.91 3.75
N PRO A 60 -0.48 8.74 2.43
CA PRO A 60 -0.54 9.84 1.48
C PRO A 60 -1.93 10.50 1.50
N PRO A 61 -2.04 11.77 1.07
CA PRO A 61 -3.34 12.41 0.87
C PRO A 61 -4.24 11.59 -0.06
N LEU A 62 -5.52 11.49 0.30
CA LEU A 62 -6.53 10.73 -0.44
C LEU A 62 -7.57 11.68 -1.06
N PRO A 63 -7.35 12.18 -2.28
CA PRO A 63 -8.20 13.19 -2.91
C PRO A 63 -9.60 12.68 -3.32
N ALA A 64 -9.74 11.36 -3.54
CA ALA A 64 -11.00 10.73 -3.94
C ALA A 64 -11.21 9.42 -3.15
N PRO A 65 -11.65 9.50 -1.88
CA PRO A 65 -11.78 8.33 -1.02
C PRO A 65 -12.74 7.28 -1.57
N HIS A 66 -13.84 7.71 -2.20
CA HIS A 66 -14.84 6.81 -2.79
C HIS A 66 -14.26 5.83 -3.82
N ILE A 67 -13.24 6.21 -4.61
CA ILE A 67 -12.60 5.29 -5.57
C ILE A 67 -11.84 4.18 -4.84
N ILE A 68 -11.19 4.51 -3.72
CA ILE A 68 -10.51 3.52 -2.88
C ILE A 68 -11.55 2.66 -2.16
N ASP A 69 -12.63 3.24 -1.65
CA ASP A 69 -13.71 2.49 -1.01
C ASP A 69 -14.30 1.46 -1.98
N TRP A 70 -14.55 1.83 -3.23
CA TRP A 70 -15.00 0.91 -4.28
C TRP A 70 -13.97 -0.20 -4.55
N LEU A 71 -12.68 0.15 -4.65
CA LEU A 71 -11.63 -0.83 -4.86
C LEU A 71 -11.51 -1.82 -3.69
N VAL A 72 -11.66 -1.34 -2.45
CA VAL A 72 -11.66 -2.17 -1.24
C VAL A 72 -12.89 -3.07 -1.20
N GLU A 73 -14.06 -2.54 -1.55
CA GLU A 73 -15.32 -3.30 -1.60
C GLU A 73 -15.26 -4.43 -2.65
N ILE A 74 -14.57 -4.22 -3.76
CA ILE A 74 -14.30 -5.26 -4.77
C ILE A 74 -13.27 -6.28 -4.25
N GLY A 75 -12.23 -5.83 -3.55
CA GLY A 75 -11.26 -6.71 -2.87
C GLY A 75 -9.78 -6.37 -3.03
N LEU A 76 -9.40 -5.21 -3.59
CA LEU A 76 -8.02 -4.75 -3.95
C LEU A 76 -7.26 -5.64 -4.95
N SER A 77 -7.45 -6.95 -4.88
CA SER A 77 -6.83 -8.02 -5.66
C SER A 77 -7.73 -9.25 -5.66
N GLU A 78 -7.49 -10.18 -6.57
CA GLU A 78 -8.21 -11.45 -6.70
C GLU A 78 -7.25 -12.64 -6.59
N ALA A 79 -7.80 -13.82 -6.33
CA ALA A 79 -7.03 -15.06 -6.41
C ALA A 79 -6.61 -15.33 -7.86
N ALA A 80 -5.30 -15.57 -8.07
CA ALA A 80 -4.70 -15.89 -9.36
C ALA A 80 -3.79 -17.13 -9.18
N GLY A 81 -4.42 -18.29 -9.02
CA GLY A 81 -3.75 -19.55 -8.73
C GLY A 81 -3.10 -19.54 -7.34
N MET A 82 -1.78 -19.74 -7.28
CA MET A 82 -1.00 -19.71 -6.03
C MET A 82 -0.61 -18.29 -5.59
N SER A 83 -1.09 -17.25 -6.28
CA SER A 83 -0.72 -15.85 -6.02
C SER A 83 -1.95 -14.95 -6.07
N SER A 84 -1.80 -13.69 -5.66
CA SER A 84 -2.80 -12.66 -5.89
C SER A 84 -2.56 -11.95 -7.22
N GLY A 85 -3.65 -11.70 -7.96
CA GLY A 85 -3.69 -10.96 -9.21
C GLY A 85 -4.54 -9.69 -9.09
N PRO A 86 -4.47 -8.78 -10.07
CA PRO A 86 -5.32 -7.59 -10.08
C PRO A 86 -6.80 -7.97 -10.25
N ILE A 87 -7.71 -7.09 -9.83
CA ILE A 87 -9.14 -7.27 -10.07
C ILE A 87 -9.44 -7.35 -11.57
N SER A 88 -10.36 -8.24 -11.93
CA SER A 88 -10.75 -8.49 -13.30
C SER A 88 -11.85 -7.53 -13.76
N TRP A 89 -12.03 -7.41 -15.08
CA TRP A 89 -13.15 -6.66 -15.63
C TRP A 89 -14.49 -7.31 -15.27
N GLN A 90 -14.52 -8.64 -15.17
CA GLN A 90 -15.71 -9.38 -14.75
C GLN A 90 -16.12 -9.00 -13.33
N SER A 91 -15.18 -8.87 -12.40
CA SER A 91 -15.49 -8.47 -11.02
C SER A 91 -15.96 -7.03 -10.91
N ILE A 92 -15.36 -6.11 -11.67
CA ILE A 92 -15.81 -4.71 -11.74
C ILE A 92 -17.26 -4.67 -12.26
N ASP A 93 -17.55 -5.36 -13.36
CA ASP A 93 -18.89 -5.40 -13.97
C ASP A 93 -19.93 -6.08 -13.05
N ALA A 94 -19.54 -7.18 -12.39
CA ALA A 94 -20.37 -7.84 -11.39
C ALA A 94 -20.66 -6.90 -10.20
N TRP A 95 -19.65 -6.21 -9.69
CA TRP A 95 -19.81 -5.25 -8.60
C TRP A 95 -20.74 -4.09 -8.99
N CYS A 96 -20.58 -3.51 -10.19
CA CYS A 96 -21.49 -2.47 -10.69
C CYS A 96 -22.95 -2.98 -10.69
N ARG A 97 -23.20 -4.17 -11.25
CA ARG A 97 -24.54 -4.77 -11.32
C ARG A 97 -25.14 -5.09 -9.95
N ARG A 98 -24.32 -5.51 -8.98
CA ARG A 98 -24.79 -5.90 -7.64
C ARG A 98 -24.99 -4.72 -6.70
N THR A 99 -24.26 -3.64 -6.90
CA THR A 99 -24.31 -2.45 -6.03
C THR A 99 -25.10 -1.29 -6.64
N GLY A 100 -25.42 -1.37 -7.93
CA GLY A 100 -26.10 -0.29 -8.66
C GLY A 100 -25.21 0.93 -8.93
N ARG A 101 -23.89 0.80 -8.72
CA ARG A 101 -22.94 1.89 -9.01
C ARG A 101 -22.56 1.90 -10.49
N ASP A 102 -22.43 3.11 -11.03
CA ASP A 102 -22.09 3.36 -12.43
C ASP A 102 -20.86 4.27 -12.54
N PRO A 103 -19.65 3.74 -12.29
CA PRO A 103 -18.42 4.50 -12.44
C PRO A 103 -18.21 4.89 -13.92
N ALA A 104 -17.75 6.11 -14.16
CA ALA A 104 -17.42 6.55 -15.51
C ALA A 104 -16.35 5.63 -16.14
N PRO A 105 -16.28 5.50 -17.47
CA PRO A 105 -15.33 4.59 -18.12
C PRO A 105 -13.84 4.82 -17.76
N TRP A 106 -13.47 6.04 -17.34
CA TRP A 106 -12.13 6.32 -16.87
C TRP A 106 -11.90 5.87 -15.42
N GLU A 107 -12.93 5.88 -14.57
CA GLU A 107 -12.88 5.40 -13.18
C GLU A 107 -12.80 3.87 -13.15
N ALA A 108 -13.57 3.18 -13.99
CA ALA A 108 -13.47 1.73 -14.13
C ALA A 108 -12.05 1.29 -14.57
N ARG A 109 -11.46 2.02 -15.53
CA ARG A 109 -10.04 1.83 -15.91
C ARG A 109 -9.09 2.14 -14.75
N LEU A 110 -9.36 3.20 -14.01
CA LEU A 110 -8.55 3.59 -12.87
C LEU A 110 -8.60 2.53 -11.75
N LEU A 111 -9.77 2.01 -11.37
CA LEU A 111 -9.92 0.93 -10.38
C LEU A 111 -9.03 -0.26 -10.73
N ARG A 112 -9.07 -0.69 -11.99
CA ARG A 112 -8.22 -1.79 -12.45
C ARG A 112 -6.74 -1.42 -12.42
N SER A 113 -6.36 -0.21 -12.87
CA SER A 113 -4.97 0.27 -12.81
C SER A 113 -4.44 0.35 -11.37
N LEU A 114 -5.26 0.79 -10.42
CA LEU A 114 -4.91 0.85 -9.00
C LEU A 114 -4.70 -0.54 -8.42
N SER A 115 -5.55 -1.52 -8.77
CA SER A 115 -5.35 -2.91 -8.37
C SER A 115 -4.05 -3.51 -8.95
N VAL A 116 -3.72 -3.19 -10.21
CA VAL A 116 -2.43 -3.59 -10.81
C VAL A 116 -1.25 -3.02 -10.01
N ALA A 117 -1.31 -1.73 -9.67
CA ALA A 117 -0.27 -1.08 -8.87
C ALA A 117 -0.17 -1.67 -7.46
N TYR A 118 -1.30 -1.97 -6.82
CA TYR A 118 -1.35 -2.60 -5.51
C TYR A 118 -0.67 -3.97 -5.51
N VAL A 119 -1.00 -4.84 -6.47
CA VAL A 119 -0.40 -6.19 -6.56
C VAL A 119 1.10 -6.12 -6.90
N ALA A 120 1.49 -5.24 -7.83
CA ALA A 120 2.88 -5.08 -8.21
C ALA A 120 3.75 -4.59 -7.04
N GLU A 121 3.27 -3.60 -6.30
CA GLU A 121 3.96 -3.08 -5.11
C GLU A 121 3.98 -4.09 -3.98
N GLY A 122 2.88 -4.82 -3.75
CA GLY A 122 2.81 -5.86 -2.72
C GLY A 122 3.89 -6.91 -2.88
N ARG A 123 4.13 -7.37 -4.13
CA ARG A 123 5.21 -8.32 -4.47
C ARG A 123 6.60 -7.74 -4.20
N GLN A 124 6.84 -6.49 -4.59
CA GLN A 124 8.12 -5.82 -4.33
C GLN A 124 8.36 -5.63 -2.82
N ALA A 125 7.29 -5.29 -2.09
CA ALA A 125 7.31 -5.04 -0.67
C ALA A 125 7.48 -6.30 0.18
N GLU A 126 7.39 -7.50 -0.39
CA GLU A 126 7.82 -8.73 0.32
C GLU A 126 9.31 -8.69 0.65
N SER A 127 10.14 -7.93 -0.07
CA SER A 127 11.52 -7.70 0.36
C SER A 127 11.54 -6.84 1.63
N GLU A 128 12.25 -7.28 2.68
CA GLU A 128 12.41 -6.48 3.90
C GLU A 128 13.09 -5.13 3.66
N ASN A 129 13.94 -5.06 2.63
CA ASN A 129 14.69 -3.86 2.25
C ASN A 129 13.92 -2.95 1.28
N CYS A 130 12.68 -3.31 0.91
CA CYS A 130 11.86 -2.47 0.05
C CYS A 130 11.51 -1.15 0.78
N PRO A 131 11.92 0.02 0.26
CA PRO A 131 11.61 1.31 0.87
C PRO A 131 10.12 1.64 0.74
N ALA A 132 9.58 2.37 1.72
CA ALA A 132 8.21 2.86 1.63
C ALA A 132 8.02 3.79 0.40
N PRO A 133 6.97 3.59 -0.43
CA PRO A 133 6.70 4.42 -1.60
C PRO A 133 6.45 5.90 -1.27
N TRP A 134 5.97 6.17 -0.06
CA TRP A 134 5.70 7.51 0.42
C TRP A 134 6.19 7.71 1.85
N ARG A 135 6.57 8.96 2.15
CA ARG A 135 6.90 9.42 3.49
C ARG A 135 6.26 10.79 3.70
N ALA A 136 5.70 11.01 4.89
CA ALA A 136 5.25 12.33 5.29
C ALA A 136 6.42 13.31 5.28
N ALA A 137 6.13 14.57 4.95
CA ALA A 137 7.11 15.63 5.08
C ALA A 137 7.45 15.79 6.56
N ILE A 138 8.72 15.60 6.93
CA ILE A 138 9.18 15.82 8.30
C ILE A 138 9.18 17.32 8.55
N THR A 139 8.35 17.76 9.48
CA THR A 139 8.25 19.17 9.88
C THR A 139 9.54 19.63 10.55
N GLN A 140 9.86 20.93 10.48
CA GLN A 140 11.06 21.45 11.15
C GLN A 140 11.04 21.17 12.66
N ARG A 141 9.87 21.29 13.28
CA ARG A 141 9.66 21.02 14.70
C ARG A 141 10.01 19.59 15.10
N GLU A 142 9.63 18.60 14.28
CA GLU A 142 9.98 17.19 14.53
C GLU A 142 11.48 16.95 14.40
N ARG A 143 12.13 17.60 13.42
CA ARG A 143 13.59 17.52 13.27
C ARG A 143 14.29 18.11 14.48
N ASP A 144 13.89 19.30 14.91
CA ASP A 144 14.50 19.99 16.04
C ASP A 144 14.34 19.21 17.35
N ALA A 145 13.15 18.62 17.57
CA ALA A 145 12.90 17.77 18.73
C ALA A 145 13.77 16.51 18.72
N GLU A 146 13.89 15.84 17.57
CA GLU A 146 14.73 14.65 17.46
C GLU A 146 16.23 14.99 17.59
N LEU A 147 16.68 16.12 17.02
CA LEU A 147 18.05 16.61 17.19
C LEU A 147 18.35 16.94 18.66
N ALA A 148 17.42 17.57 19.38
CA ALA A 148 17.56 17.82 20.81
C ALA A 148 17.66 16.51 21.60
N ARG A 149 16.85 15.49 21.24
CA ARG A 149 16.91 14.17 21.84
C ARG A 149 18.23 13.45 21.56
N LEU A 150 18.71 13.49 20.32
CA LEU A 150 19.98 12.88 19.93
C LEU A 150 21.16 13.54 20.64
N ARG A 151 21.16 14.86 20.80
CA ARG A 151 22.17 15.58 21.61
C ARG A 151 22.20 15.10 23.05
N LEU A 152 21.03 14.89 23.68
CA LEU A 152 20.97 14.36 25.05
C LEU A 152 21.54 12.93 25.17
N VAL A 153 21.46 12.12 24.11
CA VAL A 153 21.96 10.73 24.12
C VAL A 153 23.44 10.65 23.74
N LEU A 154 23.92 11.53 22.86
CA LEU A 154 25.24 11.45 22.25
C LEU A 154 26.28 12.39 22.89
N GLY A 155 25.86 13.36 23.72
CA GLY A 155 26.73 14.36 24.35
C GLY A 155 26.94 15.60 23.49
#